data_AF-A0A257N230-F1
#
_entry.id   AF-A0A257N230-F1
#
_cell.length_a   1.000
_cell.length_b   1.000
_cell.length_c   1.000
_cell.angle_alpha   90.00
_cell.angle_beta   90.00
_cell.angle_gamma   90.00
#
_symmetry.space_group_name_H-M   'P 1'
#
loop_
_entity.id
_entity.type
_entity.pdbx_description
1 polymer ?
#
loop_
_entity_poly.entity_id
_entity_poly.type
_entity_poly.pdbx_seq_one_letter_code
_entity_poly.pdbx_strand_id
1 'polypeptide(L)'
;TKNSLTDKQAIDREDTWVFKDGKVTILHIPREGTYYDQPPVPYEIEDGKLKVAIIGGSRFDMFTVVEKDDKSMTLKGKFGGYYYFNKK
;
A
#
# COMPACT_ATOMS: atom_id res chain seq x y z
N THR A 1 -11.15 -7.28 -32.33
CA THR A 1 -11.16 -7.97 -31.02
C THR A 1 -10.60 -7.02 -29.99
N LYS A 2 -11.39 -6.64 -28.97
CA LYS A 2 -10.94 -5.78 -27.87
C LYS A 2 -9.96 -6.59 -27.03
N ASN A 3 -8.66 -6.34 -27.18
CA ASN A 3 -7.66 -6.85 -26.25
C ASN A 3 -7.81 -6.07 -24.94
N SER A 4 -8.71 -6.56 -24.08
CA SER A 4 -8.72 -6.23 -22.67
C SER A 4 -7.43 -6.78 -22.08
N LEU A 5 -6.36 -5.99 -22.06
CA LEU A 5 -5.18 -6.25 -21.25
C LEU A 5 -5.57 -6.11 -19.78
N THR A 6 -6.30 -7.11 -19.29
CA THR A 6 -6.41 -7.48 -17.87
C THR A 6 -5.11 -8.11 -17.41
N ASP A 7 -3.97 -7.50 -17.73
CA ASP A 7 -2.71 -7.83 -17.09
C ASP A 7 -2.74 -7.19 -15.70
N LYS A 8 -3.44 -7.88 -14.80
CA LYS A 8 -3.23 -7.77 -13.35
C LYS A 8 -1.87 -8.39 -13.04
N GLN A 9 -0.80 -7.80 -13.55
CA GLN A 9 0.53 -8.25 -13.15
C GLN A 9 0.69 -7.82 -11.69
N ALA A 10 0.67 -8.80 -10.78
CA ALA A 10 0.96 -8.57 -9.38
C ALA A 10 2.37 -7.98 -9.31
N ILE A 11 2.47 -6.72 -8.89
CA ILE A 11 3.76 -6.13 -8.60
C ILE A 11 4.07 -6.54 -7.17
N ASP A 12 4.89 -7.59 -7.03
CA ASP A 12 5.47 -7.93 -5.74
C ASP A 12 6.27 -6.72 -5.26
N ARG A 13 5.89 -6.22 -4.09
CA ARG A 13 6.49 -5.03 -3.51
C ARG A 13 7.66 -5.43 -2.64
N GLU A 14 8.78 -4.74 -2.84
CA GLU A 14 9.98 -4.92 -2.01
C GLU A 14 9.84 -4.20 -0.65
N ASP A 15 9.00 -3.15 -0.58
CA ASP A 15 8.75 -2.42 0.65
C ASP A 15 7.95 -3.24 1.67
N THR A 16 8.24 -2.97 2.94
CA THR A 16 7.61 -3.61 4.08
C THR A 16 6.79 -2.60 4.86
N TRP A 17 5.50 -2.88 5.04
CA TRP A 17 4.58 -2.02 5.78
C TRP A 17 4.39 -2.56 7.19
N VAL A 18 4.74 -1.76 8.19
CA VAL A 18 4.64 -2.11 9.61
C VAL A 18 3.56 -1.26 10.26
N PHE A 19 2.43 -1.88 10.60
CA PHE A 19 1.32 -1.24 11.30
C PHE A 19 1.49 -1.44 12.81
N LYS A 20 1.61 -0.35 13.57
CA LYS A 20 1.77 -0.37 15.03
C LYS A 20 1.26 0.93 15.64
N ASP A 21 0.53 0.84 16.75
CA ASP A 21 0.08 1.99 17.55
C ASP A 21 -0.66 3.08 16.72
N GLY A 22 -1.53 2.66 15.79
CA GLY A 22 -2.28 3.56 14.90
C GLY A 22 -1.43 4.26 13.84
N LYS A 23 -0.18 3.83 13.66
CA LYS A 23 0.75 4.34 12.64
C LYS A 23 1.19 3.23 11.70
N VAL A 24 1.49 3.62 10.47
CA VAL A 24 2.15 2.77 9.49
C VAL A 24 3.54 3.33 9.22
N THR A 25 4.54 2.45 9.29
CA THR A 25 5.91 2.72 8.86
C THR A 25 6.15 1.94 7.58
N ILE A 26 6.68 2.57 6.55
CA ILE A 26 6.95 1.90 5.27
C ILE A 26 8.46 1.88 5.07
N LEU A 27 9.03 0.69 5.05
CA LEU A 27 10.47 0.47 4.96
C LEU A 27 10.84 -0.04 3.56
N HIS A 28 12.04 0.25 3.12
CA HIS A 28 12.63 -0.29 1.89
C HIS A 28 11.85 0.05 0.61
N ILE A 29 11.39 1.30 0.48
CA ILE A 29 10.68 1.76 -0.71
C ILE A 29 11.68 1.96 -1.86
N PRO A 30 11.55 1.24 -3.00
CA PRO A 30 12.47 1.37 -4.12
C PRO A 30 12.45 2.77 -4.74
N ARG A 31 13.63 3.28 -5.05
CA ARG A 31 13.90 4.48 -5.86
C ARG A 31 15.00 4.16 -6.87
N GLU A 32 15.22 5.03 -7.85
CA GLU A 32 16.29 4.82 -8.83
C GLU A 32 17.65 4.70 -8.13
N GLY A 33 18.21 3.48 -8.12
CA GLY A 33 19.51 3.16 -7.54
C GLY A 33 19.59 3.17 -6.01
N THR A 34 18.48 3.28 -5.28
CA THR A 34 18.49 3.30 -3.80
C THR A 34 17.14 2.91 -3.20
N TYR A 35 17.08 2.86 -1.87
CA TYR A 35 15.86 2.68 -1.10
C TYR A 35 15.70 3.83 -0.11
N TYR A 36 14.46 4.13 0.27
CA TYR A 36 14.19 5.02 1.40
C TYR A 36 13.13 4.45 2.32
N ASP A 37 13.21 4.85 3.58
CA ASP A 37 12.23 4.53 4.61
C ASP A 37 11.35 5.76 4.85
N GLN A 38 10.04 5.53 4.84
CA GLN A 38 9.07 6.52 5.28
C GLN A 38 8.88 6.38 6.81
N PRO A 39 9.09 7.45 7.59
CA PRO A 39 8.88 7.40 9.04
C PRO A 39 7.40 7.15 9.39
N PRO A 40 7.09 6.76 10.65
CA PRO A 40 5.75 6.39 11.04
C PRO A 40 4.75 7.53 10.84
N VAL A 41 3.70 7.27 10.06
CA VAL A 41 2.59 8.21 9.81
C VAL A 41 1.27 7.62 10.30
N PRO A 42 0.30 8.44 10.74
CA PRO A 42 -1.04 7.96 11.05
C PRO A 42 -1.68 7.23 9.86
N TYR A 43 -2.42 6.17 10.17
CA TYR A 43 -3.31 5.53 9.20
C TYR A 43 -4.71 5.35 9.80
N GLU A 44 -5.71 5.31 8.93
CA GLU A 44 -7.10 5.06 9.29
C GLU A 44 -7.69 4.01 8.35
N ILE A 45 -8.51 3.12 8.87
CA ILE A 45 -9.29 2.16 8.08
C ILE A 45 -10.77 2.43 8.34
N GLU A 46 -11.48 2.92 7.33
CA GLU A 46 -12.91 3.24 7.39
C GLU A 46 -13.58 2.80 6.10
N ASP A 47 -14.75 2.16 6.19
CA ASP A 47 -15.56 1.74 5.04
C ASP A 47 -14.78 0.95 3.97
N GLY A 48 -13.88 0.06 4.40
CA GLY A 48 -13.03 -0.73 3.51
C GLY A 48 -11.97 0.09 2.77
N LYS A 49 -11.66 1.31 3.22
CA LYS A 49 -10.61 2.16 2.68
C LYS A 49 -9.52 2.37 3.72
N LEU A 50 -8.28 2.16 3.31
CA LEU A 50 -7.10 2.53 4.06
C LEU A 50 -6.66 3.94 3.63
N LYS A 51 -6.57 4.86 4.59
CA LYS A 51 -6.00 6.20 4.43
C LYS A 51 -4.65 6.22 5.14
N VAL A 52 -3.60 6.64 4.44
CA VAL A 52 -2.25 6.81 4.99
C VAL A 52 -1.87 8.28 4.89
N ALA A 53 -1.52 8.92 6.00
CA ALA A 53 -1.17 10.33 6.00
C ALA A 53 0.15 10.58 5.26
N ILE A 54 0.23 11.70 4.54
CA ILE A 54 1.44 12.13 3.84
C ILE A 54 2.19 13.15 4.70
N ILE A 55 3.49 12.93 4.90
CA ILE A 55 4.35 13.82 5.69
C ILE A 55 4.37 15.22 5.06
N GLY A 56 4.14 16.25 5.87
CA GLY A 56 4.16 17.65 5.42
C GLY A 56 2.97 18.05 4.54
N GLY A 57 1.92 17.23 4.44
CA GLY A 57 0.72 17.52 3.66
C GLY A 57 -0.58 17.34 4.46
N SER A 58 -1.66 17.91 3.94
CA SER A 58 -3.04 17.69 4.42
C SER A 58 -3.77 16.55 3.70
N ARG A 59 -3.06 15.86 2.79
CA ARG A 59 -3.61 14.79 1.95
C ARG A 59 -3.25 13.42 2.50
N PHE A 60 -4.01 12.43 2.05
CA PHE A 60 -3.80 11.02 2.35
C PHE A 60 -3.60 10.23 1.06
N ASP A 61 -2.73 9.23 1.11
CA ASP A 61 -2.76 8.15 0.15
C ASP A 61 -3.95 7.24 0.49
N MET A 62 -4.79 6.96 -0.51
CA MET A 62 -6.01 6.18 -0.35
C MET A 62 -5.93 4.88 -1.11
N PHE A 63 -6.26 3.80 -0.41
CA PHE A 63 -6.34 2.45 -0.95
C PHE A 63 -7.68 1.82 -0.58
N THR A 64 -8.26 1.06 -1.49
CA THR A 64 -9.35 0.14 -1.15
C THR A 64 -8.73 -1.14 -0.59
N VAL A 65 -9.17 -1.57 0.58
CA VAL A 65 -8.85 -2.90 1.13
C VAL A 65 -9.69 -3.91 0.37
N VAL A 66 -9.05 -4.70 -0.49
CA VAL A 66 -9.72 -5.73 -1.30
C VAL A 66 -9.84 -7.01 -0.49
N GLU A 67 -8.76 -7.38 0.19
CA GLU A 67 -8.68 -8.57 1.02
C GLU A 67 -7.70 -8.32 2.17
N LYS A 68 -8.02 -8.87 3.35
CA LYS A 68 -7.14 -8.84 4.51
C LYS A 68 -7.43 -10.06 5.36
N ASP A 69 -6.42 -10.89 5.55
CA ASP A 69 -6.44 -12.04 6.44
C ASP A 69 -5.22 -12.02 7.37
N ASP A 70 -5.00 -13.09 8.13
CA ASP A 70 -3.91 -13.16 9.11
C ASP A 70 -2.50 -13.28 8.49
N LYS A 71 -2.42 -13.62 7.20
CA LYS A 71 -1.20 -13.92 6.43
C LYS A 71 -0.96 -12.95 5.28
N SER A 72 -2.01 -12.33 4.75
CA SER A 72 -1.93 -11.52 3.54
C SER A 72 -2.86 -10.30 3.58
N MET A 73 -2.52 -9.31 2.76
CA MET A 73 -3.35 -8.15 2.53
C MET A 73 -3.24 -7.73 1.07
N THR A 74 -4.39 -7.52 0.43
CA THR A 74 -4.48 -6.98 -0.93
C THR A 74 -5.10 -5.60 -0.89
N LEU A 75 -4.38 -4.61 -1.40
CA LEU A 75 -4.86 -3.24 -1.54
C LEU A 75 -5.02 -2.87 -3.01
N LYS A 76 -6.00 -2.03 -3.33
CA LYS A 76 -6.15 -1.41 -4.64
C LYS A 76 -5.93 0.08 -4.51
N GLY A 77 -4.91 0.60 -5.17
CA GLY A 77 -4.62 2.02 -5.22
C GLY A 77 -5.65 2.80 -6.03
N LYS A 78 -5.73 4.12 -5.81
CA LYS A 78 -6.65 5.03 -6.49
C LYS A 78 -6.66 4.91 -8.02
N PHE A 79 -5.51 4.65 -8.64
CA PHE A 79 -5.34 4.54 -10.09
C PHE A 79 -5.52 3.11 -10.63
N GLY A 80 -6.02 2.18 -9.81
CA GLY A 80 -6.39 0.82 -10.24
C GLY A 80 -5.32 -0.25 -10.06
N GLY A 81 -4.09 0.12 -9.69
CA GLY A 81 -3.03 -0.84 -9.37
C GLY A 81 -3.32 -1.65 -8.10
N TYR A 82 -3.00 -2.93 -8.12
CA TYR A 82 -3.13 -3.83 -6.96
C TYR A 82 -1.78 -4.01 -6.29
N TYR A 83 -1.81 -4.05 -4.95
CA TYR A 83 -0.65 -4.19 -4.08
C TYR A 83 -0.90 -5.45 -3.25
N TYR A 84 -0.01 -6.42 -3.38
CA TYR A 84 -0.11 -7.71 -2.72
C TYR A 84 0.95 -7.76 -1.62
N PHE A 85 0.50 -7.93 -0.38
CA PHE A 85 1.37 -8.03 0.80
C PHE A 85 1.25 -9.42 1.39
N ASN A 86 2.40 -10.03 1.66
CA ASN A 86 2.50 -11.23 2.47
C ASN A 86 3.16 -10.85 3.81
N LYS A 87 2.58 -11.34 4.91
CA LYS A 87 3.13 -11.16 6.24
C LYS A 87 4.43 -11.93 6.36
N LYS A 88 5.49 -11.26 6.82
CA LYS A 88 6.80 -11.86 7.14
C LYS A 88 6.83 -12.34 8.59
#